data_AF-A0A948G8X6-F1
#
_entry.id   AF-A0A948G8X6-F1
#
_cell.length_a   1.000
_cell.length_b   1.000
_cell.length_c   1.000
_cell.angle_alpha   90.00
_cell.angle_beta   90.00
_cell.angle_gamma   90.00
#
_symmetry.space_group_name_H-M   'P 1'
#
loop_
_entity.id
_entity.type
_entity.pdbx_description
1 polymer ?
#
loop_
_entity_poly.entity_id
_entity_poly.type
_entity_poly.pdbx_seq_one_letter_code
_entity_poly.pdbx_strand_id
1 'polypeptide(L)' 'MKMKTRKTIAKRVVITKTGKLLKRHGGQDHFNSRDSGKITRKKRRDQTVSKAYVKNLKQLMPNS' A
#
# COMPACT_ATOMS: atom_id res chain seq x y z
N MET A 1 -4.74 -20.17 -20.14
CA MET A 1 -4.75 -20.19 -18.66
C MET A 1 -4.89 -18.75 -18.15
N LYS A 2 -5.82 -18.46 -17.21
CA LYS A 2 -6.05 -17.09 -16.70
C LYS A 2 -4.88 -16.62 -15.82
N MET A 3 -4.44 -15.36 -15.98
CA MET A 3 -3.44 -14.77 -15.07
C MET A 3 -3.95 -14.75 -13.63
N LYS A 4 -3.15 -15.26 -12.69
CA LYS A 4 -3.50 -15.32 -11.27
C LYS A 4 -3.03 -14.07 -10.54
N THR A 5 -3.88 -13.54 -9.66
CA THR A 5 -3.54 -12.40 -8.79
C THR A 5 -2.65 -12.84 -7.64
N ARG A 6 -1.56 -12.10 -7.39
CA ARG A 6 -0.68 -12.34 -6.24
C ARG A 6 -1.35 -11.85 -4.96
N LYS A 7 -1.95 -12.79 -4.21
CA LYS A 7 -2.78 -12.50 -3.02
C LYS A 7 -2.07 -11.72 -1.92
N THR A 8 -0.75 -11.88 -1.77
CA THR A 8 0.04 -11.12 -0.79
C THR A 8 0.03 -9.62 -1.06
N ILE A 9 -0.01 -9.22 -2.33
CA ILE A 9 -0.07 -7.81 -2.74
C ILE A 9 -1.51 -7.30 -2.65
N ALA A 10 -2.48 -8.09 -3.14
CA ALA A 10 -3.89 -7.72 -3.09
C ALA A 10 -4.41 -7.47 -1.66
N LYS A 11 -3.84 -8.13 -0.65
CA LYS A 11 -4.17 -7.88 0.77
C LYS A 11 -3.59 -6.58 1.35
N ARG A 12 -2.62 -5.96 0.66
CA ARG A 12 -1.80 -4.85 1.20
C ARG A 12 -1.92 -3.55 0.39
N VAL A 13 -2.43 -3.63 -0.84
CA VAL A 13 -2.54 -2.51 -1.78
C VAL A 13 -3.96 -2.42 -2.30
N VAL A 14 -4.52 -1.22 -2.30
CA VAL A 14 -5.89 -0.94 -2.77
C VAL A 14 -5.82 -0.05 -4.01
N ILE A 15 -6.60 -0.39 -5.03
CA ILE A 15 -6.81 0.45 -6.22
C ILE A 15 -8.04 1.31 -5.95
N THR A 16 -7.86 2.63 -5.96
CA THR A 16 -8.97 3.59 -5.83
C THR A 16 -9.78 3.67 -7.12
N LYS A 17 -10.98 4.25 -7.07
CA LYS A 17 -11.84 4.47 -8.24
C LYS A 17 -11.13 5.24 -9.37
N THR A 18 -10.21 6.13 -9.04
CA THR A 18 -9.43 6.92 -10.01
C THR A 18 -8.14 6.22 -10.48
N GLY A 19 -7.93 4.96 -10.09
CA GLY A 19 -6.78 4.14 -10.49
C GLY A 19 -5.49 4.40 -9.71
N LYS A 20 -5.52 5.24 -8.66
CA LYS A 20 -4.38 5.41 -7.75
C LYS A 20 -4.23 4.19 -6.84
N LEU A 21 -2.99 3.78 -6.60
CA LEU A 21 -2.63 2.69 -5.69
C LEU A 21 -2.32 3.26 -4.31
N LEU A 22 -3.00 2.77 -3.28
CA LEU A 22 -2.78 3.13 -1.88
C LEU A 22 -2.17 1.96 -1.12
N LYS A 23 -1.28 2.27 -0.18
CA LYS A 23 -0.70 1.34 0.79
C LYS A 23 -0.75 1.92 2.20
N ARG A 24 -0.81 1.05 3.20
CA ARG A 24 -0.60 1.46 4.60
C ARG A 24 0.84 1.92 4.79
N HIS A 25 1.04 2.94 5.63
CA HIS A 25 2.39 3.35 6.03
C HIS A 25 3.06 2.26 6.89
N GLY A 26 4.36 2.03 6.67
CA GLY A 26 5.13 1.05 7.46
C GLY A 26 5.52 1.56 8.85
N GLY A 27 6.07 0.67 9.68
CA GLY A 27 6.65 1.04 10.97
C GLY A 27 5.63 1.48 12.02
N GLN A 28 4.46 0.83 12.04
CA GLN A 28 3.39 1.08 13.01
C GLN A 28 3.28 -0.03 14.08
N ASP A 29 4.06 -1.10 13.98
CA ASP A 29 3.84 -2.30 14.80
C ASP A 29 4.41 -2.16 16.21
N HIS A 30 5.63 -1.63 16.36
CA HIS A 30 6.34 -1.54 17.64
C HIS A 30 7.14 -0.24 17.76
N PHE A 31 7.65 0.05 18.97
CA PHE A 31 8.49 1.20 19.30
C PHE A 31 7.89 2.60 18.99
N ASN A 32 6.56 2.67 18.83
CA ASN A 32 5.86 3.93 18.55
C ASN A 32 5.92 4.95 19.71
N SER A 33 6.26 4.53 20.93
CA SER A 33 6.39 5.41 22.10
C SER A 33 7.52 6.44 21.96
N ARG A 34 8.49 6.18 21.08
CA ARG A 34 9.60 7.10 20.79
C ARG A 34 9.24 8.17 19.75
N ASP A 35 8.14 7.99 19.02
CA ASP A 35 7.71 8.90 17.98
C ASP A 35 6.90 10.07 18.57
N SER A 36 7.12 11.27 18.03
CA SER A 36 6.25 12.40 18.33
C SER A 36 4.83 12.18 17.79
N GLY A 37 3.83 12.76 18.45
CA GLY A 37 2.43 12.64 18.02
C GLY A 37 2.16 13.10 16.57
N LYS A 38 2.98 14.02 16.03
CA LYS A 38 2.95 14.41 14.61
C LYS A 38 3.31 13.23 13.69
N ILE A 39 4.35 12.49 14.03
CA ILE A 39 4.79 11.31 13.27
C ILE A 39 3.71 10.22 13.36
N THR A 40 3.25 9.89 14.56
CA THR A 40 2.22 8.85 14.77
C THR A 40 0.94 9.13 13.98
N ARG A 41 0.45 10.39 13.98
CA ARG A 41 -0.70 10.79 13.15
C ARG A 41 -0.44 10.66 11.65
N LYS A 42 0.78 10.96 11.18
CA LYS A 42 1.17 10.79 9.78
C LYS A 42 1.17 9.31 9.37
N LYS A 43 1.66 8.40 10.22
CA LYS A 43 1.69 6.96 9.95
C LYS A 43 0.28 6.36 9.78
N ARG A 44 -0.72 6.85 10.51
CA ARG A 44 -2.11 6.35 10.44
C ARG A 44 -2.82 6.63 9.11
N ARG A 45 -2.28 7.48 8.24
CA ARG A 45 -2.86 7.78 6.93
C ARG A 45 -2.28 6.85 5.86
N ASP A 46 -3.14 6.33 5.00
CA ASP A 46 -2.69 5.60 3.82
C ASP A 46 -1.94 6.51 2.86
N GLN A 47 -0.96 5.95 2.18
CA GLN A 47 -0.06 6.66 1.30
C GLN A 47 -0.17 6.14 -0.12
N THR A 48 -0.06 7.06 -1.08
CA THR A 48 0.05 6.68 -2.48
C THR A 48 1.37 5.95 -2.71
N VAL A 49 1.33 4.91 -3.53
CA VAL A 49 2.54 4.19 -3.94
C VAL A 49 3.38 5.08 -4.87
N SER A 50 4.70 5.02 -4.73
CA SER A 50 5.63 5.70 -5.64
C SER A 50 5.42 5.26 -7.09
N LYS A 51 5.52 6.22 -8.02
CA LYS A 51 5.31 6.00 -9.47
C LYS A 51 6.15 4.84 -10.01
N ALA A 52 7.37 4.67 -9.51
CA ALA A 52 8.28 3.60 -9.92
C ALA A 52 7.70 2.18 -9.77
N TYR A 53 6.84 1.95 -8.76
CA TYR A 53 6.28 0.62 -8.49
C TYR A 53 4.90 0.38 -9.11
N VAL A 54 4.27 1.42 -9.68
CA VAL A 54 2.89 1.36 -10.17
C VAL A 54 2.72 0.29 -11.26
N LYS A 55 3.64 0.26 -12.24
CA LYS A 55 3.60 -0.70 -13.36
C LYS A 55 3.67 -2.14 -12.85
N ASN A 56 4.64 -2.42 -11.98
CA ASN A 56 4.87 -3.76 -11.44
C ASN A 56 3.69 -4.24 -10.58
N LEU A 57 3.10 -3.36 -9.76
CA LEU A 57 1.95 -3.73 -8.92
C LEU A 57 0.70 -4.03 -9.73
N LYS A 58 0.43 -3.26 -10.79
CA LYS A 58 -0.69 -3.53 -11.71
C LYS A 58 -0.52 -4.88 -12.41
N GLN A 59 0.70 -5.22 -12.84
CA GLN A 59 0.98 -6.51 -13.47
C GLN A 59 0.76 -7.70 -12.50
N LEU A 60 1.07 -7.53 -11.22
CA LEU A 60 0.87 -8.56 -10.19
C LEU A 60 -0.59 -8.72 -9.75
N MET A 61 -1.44 -7.76 -10.09
CA MET A 61 -2.87 -7.70 -9.76
C MET A 61 -3.75 -7.52 -11.00
N PRO A 62 -3.73 -8.45 -11.96
CA PRO A 62 -4.39 -8.29 -13.25
C PRO A 62 -5.92 -8.36 -13.21
N ASN A 63 -6.51 -8.81 -12.09
CA ASN A 63 -7.97 -8.98 -11.93
C ASN A 63 -8.49 -8.22 -10.70
N SER A 64 -7.90 -7.06 -10.39
CA SER A 64 -8.18 -6.30 -9.16
C SER A 64 -8.66 -4.90 -9.45
#